data_AF-A0A1C6EJT1-F1
#
_entry.id   AF-A0A1C6EJT1-F1
#
_cell.length_a   1.000
_cell.length_b   1.000
_cell.length_c   1.000
_cell.angle_alpha   90.00
_cell.angle_beta   90.00
_cell.angle_gamma   90.00
#
_symmetry.space_group_name_H-M   'P 1'
#
loop_
_entity.id
_entity.type
_entity.pdbx_description
1 polymer ?
#
loop_
_entity_poly.entity_id
_entity_poly.type
_entity_poly.pdbx_seq_one_letter_code
_entity_poly.pdbx_strand_id
1 'polypeptide(L)'
;MFLNITALKKILTSHYKSVGLTVGRRENELIVCSANGTVGFQIDINFVPNKLKGVLAELIGDLPEEGEIYTYKKGEQQLEMDFDRFDIYQRWQTAKNFAWKTLVILNGQVSDYCLMQLSGGRVVPVIRTLVDLVSVKDLEESEGMPGNPSFLNGMFYWKNEAMIYFAGSSALREELSERLFPALEGFYLTEKSVERWKEKEENTEDNELPYR
;
A
#
# COMPACT_ATOMS: atom_id res chain seq x y z
N MET A 1 -14.38 5.47 0.02
CA MET A 1 -13.00 5.07 -0.28
C MET A 1 -12.14 5.25 0.98
N PHE A 2 -11.26 4.33 1.37
CA PHE A 2 -10.47 4.48 2.62
C PHE A 2 -9.20 5.33 2.50
N LEU A 3 -9.07 6.17 1.47
CA LEU A 3 -7.91 7.03 1.28
C LEU A 3 -8.24 8.49 1.58
N ASN A 4 -7.37 9.17 2.30
CA ASN A 4 -7.48 10.62 2.50
C ASN A 4 -7.32 11.35 1.15
N ILE A 5 -8.43 11.85 0.59
CA ILE A 5 -8.44 12.44 -0.78
C ILE A 5 -7.56 13.68 -0.86
N THR A 6 -7.48 14.47 0.21
CA THR A 6 -6.68 15.70 0.24
C THR A 6 -5.19 15.39 0.17
N ALA A 7 -4.73 14.35 0.87
CA ALA A 7 -3.35 13.88 0.79
C ALA A 7 -3.08 13.15 -0.52
N LEU A 8 -4.03 12.35 -0.99
CA LEU A 8 -3.96 11.65 -2.27
C LEU A 8 -3.79 12.62 -3.44
N LYS A 9 -4.56 13.73 -3.48
CA LYS A 9 -4.41 14.79 -4.49
C LYS A 9 -2.96 15.26 -4.61
N LYS A 10 -2.29 15.53 -3.48
CA LYS A 10 -0.90 16.00 -3.47
C LYS A 10 0.04 14.97 -4.11
N ILE A 11 -0.17 13.69 -3.81
CA ILE A 11 0.62 12.59 -4.37
C ILE A 11 0.37 12.45 -5.87
N LEU A 12 -0.89 12.43 -6.31
CA LEU A 12 -1.25 12.32 -7.73
C LEU A 12 -0.70 13.49 -8.54
N THR A 13 -0.86 14.73 -8.04
CA THR A 13 -0.29 15.93 -8.69
C THR A 13 1.24 15.88 -8.78
N SER A 14 1.90 15.38 -7.74
CA SER A 14 3.36 15.22 -7.74
C SER A 14 3.81 14.20 -8.78
N HIS A 15 3.13 13.06 -8.88
CA HIS A 15 3.44 12.01 -9.87
C HIS A 15 3.17 12.48 -11.29
N TYR A 16 2.02 13.10 -11.57
CA TYR A 16 1.69 13.70 -12.87
C TYR A 16 2.78 14.67 -13.38
N LYS A 17 3.39 15.45 -12.48
CA LYS A 17 4.46 16.40 -12.80
C LYS A 17 5.85 15.75 -12.97
N SER A 18 6.06 14.57 -12.42
CA SER A 18 7.38 13.93 -12.33
C SER A 18 7.45 12.66 -13.18
N VAL A 19 7.07 11.53 -12.61
CA VAL A 19 7.16 10.20 -13.24
C VAL A 19 6.01 9.89 -14.21
N GLY A 20 4.89 10.60 -14.09
CA GLY A 20 3.64 10.33 -14.80
C GLY A 20 2.62 9.57 -13.95
N LEU A 21 1.36 9.64 -14.38
CA LEU A 21 0.21 8.96 -13.78
C LEU A 21 -0.41 8.04 -14.83
N THR A 22 -0.45 6.74 -14.59
CA THR A 22 -1.23 5.82 -15.41
C THR A 22 -2.65 5.74 -14.88
N VAL A 23 -3.61 5.98 -15.75
CA VAL A 23 -5.05 5.85 -15.47
C VAL A 23 -5.68 5.01 -16.55
N GLY A 24 -6.49 4.03 -16.15
CA GLY A 24 -7.21 3.18 -17.08
C GLY A 24 -8.48 2.62 -16.49
N ARG A 25 -9.33 2.07 -17.36
CA ARG A 25 -10.57 1.44 -16.96
C ARG A 25 -10.63 0.01 -17.49
N ARG A 26 -10.81 -0.93 -16.59
CA ARG A 26 -10.98 -2.35 -16.90
C ARG A 26 -12.33 -2.79 -16.34
N GLU A 27 -13.24 -3.17 -17.21
CA GLU A 27 -14.62 -3.49 -16.83
C GLU A 27 -15.24 -2.35 -15.99
N ASN A 28 -15.67 -2.66 -14.77
CA ASN A 28 -16.27 -1.70 -13.85
C ASN A 28 -15.25 -1.04 -12.89
N GLU A 29 -13.94 -1.23 -13.11
CA GLU A 29 -12.90 -0.75 -12.22
C GLU A 29 -12.04 0.34 -12.87
N LEU A 30 -11.81 1.39 -12.10
CA LEU A 30 -10.86 2.46 -12.40
C LEU A 30 -9.53 2.13 -11.73
N ILE A 31 -8.46 2.14 -12.53
CA ILE A 31 -7.09 1.95 -12.08
C ILE A 31 -6.38 3.30 -12.17
N VAL A 32 -5.74 3.72 -11.08
CA VAL A 32 -4.94 4.95 -11.00
C VAL A 32 -3.65 4.64 -10.28
N CYS A 33 -2.50 4.76 -10.94
CA CYS A 33 -1.21 4.54 -10.31
C CYS A 33 -0.12 5.43 -10.89
N SER A 34 1.01 5.50 -10.19
CA SER A 34 2.22 6.08 -10.76
C SER A 34 2.66 5.30 -12.00
N ALA A 35 3.28 5.99 -12.97
CA ALA A 35 3.74 5.34 -14.21
C ALA A 35 4.78 4.22 -13.98
N ASN A 36 5.53 4.29 -12.88
CA ASN A 36 6.46 3.24 -12.46
C ASN A 36 5.79 2.11 -11.63
N GLY A 37 4.48 2.17 -11.41
CA GLY A 37 3.69 1.12 -10.75
C GLY A 37 3.93 0.96 -9.25
N THR A 38 4.60 1.90 -8.58
CA THR A 38 4.99 1.76 -7.16
C THR A 38 3.93 2.25 -6.18
N VAL A 39 2.94 3.03 -6.62
CA VAL A 39 1.83 3.48 -5.76
C VAL A 39 0.59 3.68 -6.60
N GLY A 40 -0.56 3.28 -6.08
CA GLY A 40 -1.82 3.44 -6.80
C GLY A 40 -2.98 2.75 -6.13
N PHE A 41 -4.10 2.74 -6.82
CA PHE A 41 -5.31 2.06 -6.39
C PHE A 41 -6.13 1.56 -7.59
N GLN A 42 -6.93 0.54 -7.33
CA GLN A 42 -7.99 0.01 -8.18
C GLN A 42 -9.29 0.16 -7.40
N ILE A 43 -10.32 0.77 -7.99
CA ILE A 43 -11.57 1.07 -7.32
C ILE A 43 -12.74 0.83 -8.27
N ASP A 44 -13.84 0.26 -7.77
CA ASP A 44 -15.07 0.16 -8.55
C ASP A 44 -15.57 1.58 -8.89
N ILE A 45 -15.88 1.83 -10.17
CA ILE A 45 -16.25 3.15 -10.69
C ILE A 45 -17.45 3.76 -9.97
N ASN A 46 -18.35 2.93 -9.43
CA ASN A 46 -19.53 3.34 -8.69
C ASN A 46 -19.18 3.84 -7.28
N PHE A 47 -18.04 3.43 -6.74
CA PHE A 47 -17.53 3.86 -5.43
C PHE A 47 -16.53 5.02 -5.53
N VAL A 48 -16.23 5.53 -6.74
CA VAL A 48 -15.33 6.68 -6.90
C VAL A 48 -15.99 7.95 -6.39
N PRO A 49 -15.47 8.59 -5.31
CA PRO A 49 -16.10 9.77 -4.75
C PRO A 49 -16.03 10.96 -5.72
N ASN A 50 -17.05 11.82 -5.72
CA ASN A 50 -17.09 13.01 -6.60
C ASN A 50 -15.86 13.92 -6.43
N LYS A 51 -15.33 14.00 -5.21
CA LYS A 51 -14.11 14.77 -4.91
C LYS A 51 -12.89 14.17 -5.62
N LEU A 52 -12.78 12.84 -5.72
CA LEU A 52 -11.71 12.19 -6.49
C LEU A 52 -11.93 12.35 -8.00
N LYS A 53 -13.16 12.24 -8.50
CA LYS A 53 -13.50 12.51 -9.91
C LYS A 53 -13.04 13.92 -10.31
N GLY A 54 -13.30 14.92 -9.49
CA GLY A 54 -12.84 16.30 -9.73
C GLY A 54 -11.31 16.43 -9.74
N VAL A 55 -10.60 15.71 -8.87
CA VAL A 55 -9.12 15.68 -8.87
C VAL A 55 -8.56 15.04 -10.14
N LEU A 56 -9.15 13.93 -10.59
CA LEU A 56 -8.74 13.28 -11.82
C LEU A 56 -9.05 14.16 -13.03
N ALA A 57 -10.23 14.78 -13.08
CA ALA A 57 -10.61 15.72 -14.13
C ALA A 57 -9.66 16.91 -14.27
N GLU A 58 -9.19 17.46 -13.14
CA GLU A 58 -8.19 18.52 -13.11
C GLU A 58 -6.83 18.09 -13.70
N LEU A 59 -6.45 16.81 -13.54
CA LEU A 59 -5.13 16.30 -13.94
C LEU A 59 -5.10 15.74 -15.36
N ILE A 60 -6.14 15.00 -15.75
CA ILE A 60 -6.15 14.19 -16.98
C ILE A 60 -7.30 14.52 -17.92
N GLY A 61 -8.23 15.40 -17.53
CA GLY A 61 -9.45 15.66 -18.30
C GLY A 61 -10.46 14.53 -18.13
N ASP A 62 -10.95 13.98 -19.23
CA ASP A 62 -11.94 12.91 -19.17
C ASP A 62 -11.32 11.59 -18.69
N LEU A 63 -12.10 10.81 -17.94
CA LEU A 63 -11.69 9.47 -17.53
C LEU A 63 -11.62 8.56 -18.77
N PRO A 64 -10.62 7.65 -18.86
CA PRO A 64 -10.54 6.68 -19.95
C PRO A 64 -11.82 5.84 -20.10
N GLU A 65 -12.15 5.47 -21.35
CA GLU A 65 -13.23 4.55 -21.63
C GLU A 65 -12.87 3.12 -21.21
N GLU A 66 -13.87 2.24 -21.15
CA GLU A 66 -13.66 0.83 -20.82
C GLU A 66 -12.71 0.17 -21.83
N GLY A 67 -11.66 -0.49 -21.34
CA GLY A 67 -10.64 -1.09 -22.18
C GLY A 67 -9.53 -0.12 -22.60
N GLU A 68 -9.53 1.11 -22.08
CA GLU A 68 -8.47 2.08 -22.30
C GLU A 68 -7.58 2.30 -21.07
N ILE A 69 -6.29 2.49 -21.32
CA ILE A 69 -5.31 2.84 -20.30
C ILE A 69 -4.24 3.75 -20.88
N TYR A 70 -4.00 4.86 -20.19
CA TYR A 70 -3.11 5.92 -20.64
C TYR A 70 -2.17 6.32 -19.51
N THR A 71 -0.92 6.60 -19.86
CA THR A 71 0.01 7.31 -19.00
C THR A 71 -0.02 8.79 -19.34
N TYR A 72 -0.37 9.60 -18.35
CA TYR A 72 -0.46 11.04 -18.41
C TYR A 72 0.73 11.67 -17.69
N LYS A 73 1.40 12.58 -18.38
CA LYS A 73 2.42 13.46 -17.80
C LYS A 73 2.07 14.89 -18.22
N LYS A 74 2.64 15.88 -17.54
CA LYS A 74 2.34 17.29 -17.83
C LYS A 74 2.54 17.63 -19.32
N GLY A 75 1.44 17.77 -20.06
CA GLY A 75 1.43 18.07 -21.50
C GLY A 75 1.64 16.87 -22.42
N GLU A 76 1.69 15.64 -21.90
CA GLU A 76 1.93 14.42 -22.66
C GLU A 76 0.90 13.34 -22.27
N GLN A 77 0.39 12.62 -23.26
CA GLN A 77 -0.49 11.47 -23.06
C GLN A 77 -0.01 10.34 -23.95
N GLN A 78 0.16 9.15 -23.37
CA GLN A 78 0.63 7.96 -24.08
C GLN A 78 -0.30 6.79 -23.79
N LEU A 79 -0.77 6.11 -24.84
CA LEU A 79 -1.53 4.86 -24.71
C LEU A 79 -0.61 3.74 -24.21
N GLU A 80 -1.11 2.96 -23.25
CA GLU A 80 -0.41 1.79 -22.72
C GLU A 80 -0.97 0.52 -23.37
N MET A 81 -0.09 -0.33 -23.90
CA MET A 81 -0.49 -1.54 -24.62
C MET A 81 -0.56 -2.80 -23.74
N ASP A 82 0.07 -2.76 -22.56
CA ASP A 82 0.16 -3.88 -21.64
C ASP A 82 -0.81 -3.66 -20.47
N PHE A 83 -1.97 -4.30 -20.57
CA PHE A 83 -3.01 -4.29 -19.53
C PHE A 83 -2.68 -5.24 -18.37
N ASP A 84 -2.00 -6.36 -18.64
CA ASP A 84 -1.78 -7.43 -17.67
C ASP A 84 -0.87 -6.97 -16.52
N ARG A 85 0.04 -6.02 -16.79
CA ARG A 85 0.85 -5.40 -15.74
C ARG A 85 0.01 -4.66 -14.68
N PHE A 86 -1.27 -4.44 -14.92
CA PHE A 86 -2.23 -3.77 -14.03
C PHE A 86 -3.28 -4.71 -13.43
N ASP A 87 -3.07 -6.02 -13.44
CA ASP A 87 -3.92 -6.95 -12.70
C ASP A 87 -3.65 -6.88 -11.18
N ILE A 88 -4.06 -5.77 -10.57
CA ILE A 88 -3.85 -5.48 -9.15
C ILE A 88 -4.65 -6.44 -8.26
N TYR A 89 -5.85 -6.84 -8.69
CA TYR A 89 -6.67 -7.80 -7.98
C TYR A 89 -6.00 -9.17 -7.87
N GLN A 90 -5.47 -9.72 -8.98
CA GLN A 90 -4.76 -11.00 -8.95
C GLN A 90 -3.48 -10.92 -8.09
N ARG A 91 -2.76 -9.79 -8.13
CA ARG A 91 -1.57 -9.57 -7.27
C ARG A 91 -1.95 -9.55 -5.79
N TRP A 92 -3.00 -8.83 -5.41
CA TRP A 92 -3.51 -8.84 -4.04
C TRP A 92 -3.97 -10.23 -3.61
N GLN A 93 -4.69 -10.97 -4.48
CA GLN A 93 -5.11 -12.34 -4.18
C GLN A 93 -3.93 -13.27 -3.95
N THR A 94 -2.84 -13.09 -4.69
CA THR A 94 -1.61 -13.89 -4.56
C THR A 94 -0.80 -13.51 -3.31
N ALA A 95 -0.92 -12.28 -2.83
CA ALA A 95 -0.24 -11.80 -1.63
C ALA A 95 -0.85 -12.43 -0.37
N LYS A 96 -0.20 -13.47 0.16
CA LYS A 96 -0.65 -14.20 1.36
C LYS A 96 0.10 -13.84 2.65
N ASN A 97 1.19 -13.10 2.55
CA ASN A 97 1.96 -12.67 3.71
C ASN A 97 1.35 -11.36 4.24
N PHE A 98 0.81 -11.36 5.46
CA PHE A 98 0.23 -10.16 6.04
C PHE A 98 1.28 -9.31 6.74
N ALA A 99 1.02 -8.01 6.82
CA ALA A 99 1.87 -7.08 7.54
C ALA A 99 1.04 -6.18 8.46
N TRP A 100 1.66 -5.65 9.49
CA TRP A 100 1.06 -4.69 10.40
C TRP A 100 1.95 -3.46 10.55
N LYS A 101 1.28 -2.33 10.78
CA LYS A 101 1.93 -1.06 11.09
C LYS A 101 2.60 -1.16 12.45
N THR A 102 3.84 -0.68 12.54
CA THR A 102 4.58 -0.60 13.81
C THR A 102 4.62 0.86 14.30
N LEU A 103 4.97 1.05 15.57
CA LEU A 103 5.29 2.35 16.14
C LEU A 103 6.61 2.95 15.65
N VAL A 104 7.44 2.18 14.95
CA VAL A 104 8.80 2.60 14.61
C VAL A 104 8.76 3.47 13.35
N ILE A 105 9.16 4.73 13.51
CA ILE A 105 9.34 5.68 12.42
C ILE A 105 10.83 5.97 12.26
N LEU A 106 11.32 5.87 11.03
CA LEU A 106 12.67 6.26 10.68
C LEU A 106 12.63 7.62 9.98
N ASN A 107 13.21 8.63 10.61
CA ASN A 107 13.31 9.96 10.01
C ASN A 107 14.45 9.99 8.99
N GLY A 108 14.11 10.22 7.72
CA GLY A 108 15.08 10.40 6.66
C GLY A 108 15.21 11.87 6.25
N GLN A 109 16.27 12.19 5.52
CA GLN A 109 16.50 13.55 5.02
C GLN A 109 15.44 14.01 4.01
N VAL A 110 14.94 13.09 3.17
CA VAL A 110 13.97 13.37 2.11
C VAL A 110 12.56 12.92 2.50
N SER A 111 12.43 11.83 3.24
CA SER A 111 11.15 11.25 3.63
C SER A 111 11.28 10.51 4.95
N ASP A 112 10.21 10.54 5.73
CA ASP A 112 10.04 9.65 6.88
C ASP A 112 9.52 8.29 6.40
N TYR A 113 9.95 7.23 7.07
CA TYR A 113 9.53 5.87 6.78
C TYR A 113 8.82 5.27 7.98
N CYS A 114 7.68 4.62 7.73
CA CYS A 114 7.05 3.73 8.69
C CYS A 114 7.59 2.31 8.46
N LEU A 115 7.96 1.64 9.55
CA LEU A 115 8.30 0.23 9.47
C LEU A 115 7.03 -0.62 9.56
N MET A 116 6.87 -1.51 8.60
CA MET A 116 5.82 -2.52 8.57
C MET A 116 6.46 -3.86 8.94
N GLN A 117 5.86 -4.61 9.86
CA GLN A 117 6.34 -5.94 10.21
C GLN A 117 5.46 -6.99 9.52
N LEU A 118 6.11 -7.91 8.79
CA LEU A 118 5.47 -9.04 8.13
C LEU A 118 5.18 -10.17 9.13
N SER A 119 4.32 -11.11 8.76
CA SER A 119 3.93 -12.22 9.64
C SER A 119 5.07 -13.13 10.08
N GLY A 120 6.16 -13.16 9.31
CA GLY A 120 7.39 -13.87 9.65
C GLY A 120 8.40 -13.07 10.49
N GLY A 121 8.02 -11.90 11.03
CA GLY A 121 8.89 -11.05 11.85
C GLY A 121 9.74 -10.06 11.05
N ARG A 122 9.99 -10.33 9.76
CA ARG A 122 10.71 -9.43 8.84
C ARG A 122 10.13 -8.02 8.85
N VAL A 123 11.00 -7.02 8.92
CA VAL A 123 10.62 -5.60 8.89
C VAL A 123 10.90 -4.99 7.53
N VAL A 124 9.96 -4.21 7.01
CA VAL A 124 10.02 -3.60 5.69
C VAL A 124 9.61 -2.13 5.79
N PRO A 125 10.46 -1.19 5.32
CA PRO A 125 10.16 0.24 5.38
C PRO A 125 9.25 0.66 4.21
N VAL A 126 8.33 1.57 4.50
CA VAL A 126 7.44 2.22 3.51
C VAL A 126 7.45 3.73 3.79
N ILE A 127 7.40 4.56 2.76
CA ILE A 127 7.26 6.02 2.94
C ILE A 127 6.02 6.28 3.81
N ARG A 128 6.21 6.97 4.93
CA ARG A 128 5.18 7.16 5.95
C ARG A 128 3.91 7.79 5.40
N THR A 129 4.05 8.78 4.51
CA THR A 129 2.91 9.46 3.91
C THR A 129 2.01 8.54 3.08
N LEU A 130 2.56 7.44 2.53
CA LEU A 130 1.79 6.43 1.80
C LEU A 130 0.99 5.55 2.77
N VAL A 131 1.56 5.22 3.93
CA VAL A 131 0.82 4.47 4.97
C VAL A 131 -0.26 5.35 5.61
N ASP A 132 0.05 6.61 5.90
CA ASP A 132 -0.88 7.56 6.52
C ASP A 132 -1.98 8.04 5.55
N LEU A 133 -1.95 7.64 4.27
CA LEU A 133 -3.08 7.82 3.34
C LEU A 133 -4.29 7.00 3.76
N VAL A 134 -4.09 5.81 4.33
CA VAL A 134 -5.17 4.93 4.79
C VAL A 134 -5.87 5.59 5.97
N SER A 135 -7.13 5.98 5.78
CA SER A 135 -7.85 6.87 6.70
C SER A 135 -9.37 6.69 6.62
N VAL A 136 -10.02 6.85 7.77
CA VAL A 136 -11.49 6.89 7.89
C VAL A 136 -12.12 8.17 7.33
N LYS A 137 -11.33 9.21 7.03
CA LYS A 137 -11.84 10.57 6.79
C LYS A 137 -12.75 10.73 5.57
N ASP A 138 -12.50 9.96 4.51
CA ASP A 138 -13.26 10.00 3.26
C ASP A 138 -14.01 8.66 3.02
N LEU A 139 -14.24 7.89 4.10
CA LEU A 139 -15.01 6.64 4.10
C LEU A 139 -16.52 6.95 4.07
N GLU A 140 -17.27 6.28 3.20
CA GLU A 140 -18.73 6.40 3.12
C GLU A 140 -19.41 5.35 4.00
N GLU A 141 -20.70 5.54 4.34
CA GLU A 141 -21.42 4.70 5.31
C GLU A 141 -21.47 3.20 4.94
N SER A 142 -21.38 2.88 3.64
CA SER A 142 -21.44 1.51 3.14
C SER A 142 -20.08 0.79 3.08
N GLU A 143 -18.99 1.47 3.44
CA GLU A 143 -17.63 0.98 3.24
C GLU A 143 -16.91 0.72 4.56
N GLY A 144 -16.11 -0.34 4.62
CA GLY A 144 -15.24 -0.64 5.76
C GLY A 144 -13.84 -0.07 5.63
N MET A 145 -13.16 0.12 6.76
CA MET A 145 -11.69 0.25 6.75
C MET A 145 -11.07 -1.06 6.25
N PRO A 146 -9.95 -1.00 5.51
CA PRO A 146 -9.25 -2.21 5.11
C PRO A 146 -8.69 -2.92 6.35
N GLY A 147 -8.55 -4.24 6.24
CA GLY A 147 -7.75 -5.00 7.20
C GLY A 147 -6.26 -4.70 7.08
N ASN A 148 -5.46 -5.50 7.78
CA ASN A 148 -4.01 -5.49 7.64
C ASN A 148 -3.59 -5.72 6.18
N PRO A 149 -2.61 -4.97 5.66
CA PRO A 149 -2.18 -5.14 4.28
C PRO A 149 -1.56 -6.51 4.05
N SER A 150 -1.78 -7.07 2.87
CA SER A 150 -0.97 -8.18 2.36
C SER A 150 0.28 -7.66 1.65
N PHE A 151 1.31 -8.49 1.58
CA PHE A 151 2.63 -8.16 1.05
C PHE A 151 3.10 -9.20 0.03
N LEU A 152 3.56 -8.74 -1.12
CA LEU A 152 4.16 -9.57 -2.16
C LEU A 152 5.13 -8.74 -3.01
N ASN A 153 6.32 -9.27 -3.29
CA ASN A 153 7.30 -8.68 -4.20
C ASN A 153 7.58 -7.19 -3.96
N GLY A 154 7.71 -6.78 -2.69
CA GLY A 154 8.01 -5.40 -2.33
C GLY A 154 6.82 -4.45 -2.34
N MET A 155 5.59 -4.95 -2.51
CA MET A 155 4.36 -4.16 -2.53
C MET A 155 3.44 -4.55 -1.38
N PHE A 156 2.85 -3.56 -0.74
CA PHE A 156 1.76 -3.70 0.22
C PHE A 156 0.42 -3.46 -0.48
N TYR A 157 -0.60 -4.22 -0.10
CA TYR A 157 -1.96 -4.13 -0.64
C TYR A 157 -2.98 -4.06 0.50
N TRP A 158 -3.69 -2.94 0.61
CA TRP A 158 -4.85 -2.78 1.48
C TRP A 158 -6.11 -2.98 0.63
N LYS A 159 -7.06 -3.76 1.13
CA LYS A 159 -8.30 -4.08 0.41
C LYS A 159 -9.50 -3.93 1.33
N ASN A 160 -10.56 -3.32 0.81
CA ASN A 160 -11.91 -3.41 1.35
C ASN A 160 -12.91 -3.77 0.22
N GLU A 161 -14.20 -3.61 0.45
CA GLU A 161 -15.28 -3.94 -0.50
C GLU A 161 -15.24 -3.07 -1.77
N ALA A 162 -14.78 -1.82 -1.66
CA ALA A 162 -14.84 -0.84 -2.73
C ALA A 162 -13.56 -0.76 -3.56
N MET A 163 -12.40 -1.01 -2.95
CA MET A 163 -11.11 -0.74 -3.59
C MET A 163 -9.95 -1.60 -3.06
N ILE A 164 -8.88 -1.61 -3.86
CA ILE A 164 -7.53 -2.02 -3.46
C ILE A 164 -6.61 -0.80 -3.57
N TYR A 165 -5.90 -0.48 -2.49
CA TYR A 165 -4.80 0.48 -2.47
C TYR A 165 -3.47 -0.27 -2.37
N PHE A 166 -2.45 0.17 -3.09
CA PHE A 166 -1.13 -0.41 -3.01
C PHE A 166 0.00 0.62 -2.92
N ALA A 167 1.06 0.23 -2.20
CA ALA A 167 2.25 1.05 -2.04
C ALA A 167 3.51 0.18 -1.97
N GLY A 168 4.56 0.64 -2.64
CA GLY A 168 5.87 0.01 -2.65
C GLY A 168 6.64 0.25 -1.36
N SER A 169 7.35 -0.80 -0.95
CA SER A 169 8.43 -0.71 0.02
C SER A 169 9.58 0.15 -0.49
N SER A 170 10.37 0.67 0.44
CA SER A 170 11.55 1.46 0.16
C SER A 170 12.81 0.64 0.40
N ALA A 171 13.86 0.89 -0.40
CA ALA A 171 15.20 0.44 -0.04
C ALA A 171 15.85 1.53 0.80
N LEU A 172 16.25 1.22 2.04
CA LEU A 172 17.11 2.09 2.82
C LEU A 172 18.58 1.76 2.55
N ARG A 173 19.48 2.68 2.92
CA ARG A 173 20.94 2.47 2.82
C ARG A 173 21.34 1.13 3.44
N GLU A 174 22.27 0.43 2.80
CA GLU A 174 22.70 -0.91 3.18
C GLU A 174 23.08 -1.01 4.66
N GLU A 175 23.85 -0.05 5.19
CA GLU A 175 24.27 -0.03 6.59
C GLU A 175 23.11 -0.06 7.61
N LEU A 176 21.99 0.61 7.30
CA LEU A 176 20.79 0.56 8.15
C LEU A 176 20.08 -0.77 7.97
N SER A 177 19.95 -1.23 6.73
CA SER A 177 19.28 -2.49 6.40
C SER A 177 20.00 -3.70 6.99
N GLU A 178 21.33 -3.70 7.06
CA GLU A 178 22.15 -4.82 7.56
C GLU A 178 22.23 -4.88 9.08
N ARG A 179 22.04 -3.76 9.78
CA ARG A 179 22.20 -3.71 11.25
C ARG A 179 20.87 -3.56 11.97
N LEU A 180 20.03 -2.63 11.52
CA LEU A 180 18.80 -2.29 12.23
C LEU A 180 17.72 -3.33 12.01
N PHE A 181 17.48 -3.75 10.76
CA PHE A 181 16.36 -4.66 10.48
C PHE A 181 16.57 -6.04 11.11
N PRO A 182 17.74 -6.69 11.03
CA PRO A 182 17.96 -7.96 11.73
C PRO A 182 17.81 -7.84 13.25
N ALA A 183 18.22 -6.71 13.84
CA ALA A 183 18.02 -6.48 15.27
C ALA A 183 16.54 -6.34 15.64
N LEU A 184 15.73 -5.72 14.77
CA LEU A 184 14.29 -5.53 14.98
C LEU A 184 13.47 -6.79 14.73
N GLU A 185 13.95 -7.73 13.91
CA GLU A 185 13.28 -9.03 13.69
C GLU A 185 13.18 -9.87 14.97
N GLY A 186 14.06 -9.60 15.95
CA GLY A 186 14.02 -10.15 17.31
C GLY A 186 12.90 -9.59 18.20
N PHE A 187 12.00 -8.76 17.67
CA PHE A 187 10.87 -8.18 18.39
C PHE A 187 9.55 -8.36 17.64
N TYR A 188 8.46 -8.50 18.39
CA TYR A 188 7.10 -8.23 17.94
C TYR A 188 6.80 -6.74 18.14
N LEU A 189 6.59 -6.05 17.03
CA LEU A 189 6.38 -4.60 16.97
C LEU A 189 4.91 -4.34 16.70
N THR A 190 4.17 -3.83 17.68
CA THR A 190 2.76 -3.45 17.51
C THR A 190 2.60 -1.95 17.39
N GLU A 191 1.37 -1.50 17.15
CA GLU A 191 0.99 -0.09 17.23
C GLU A 191 1.02 0.46 18.67
N LYS A 192 1.26 -0.37 19.70
CA LYS A 192 1.20 0.06 21.12
C LYS A 192 2.38 -0.38 21.98
N SER A 193 3.10 -1.42 21.59
CA SER A 193 4.17 -2.06 22.37
C SER A 193 5.27 -2.61 21.47
N VAL A 194 6.45 -2.78 22.07
CA VAL A 194 7.59 -3.51 21.51
C VAL A 194 7.89 -4.64 22.48
N GLU A 195 7.71 -5.88 22.02
CA GLU A 195 7.88 -7.07 22.85
C GLU A 195 8.97 -7.94 22.23
N ARG A 196 9.92 -8.44 23.01
CA ARG A 196 10.92 -9.37 22.48
C ARG A 196 10.23 -10.69 22.16
N TRP A 197 10.62 -11.39 21.08
CA TRP A 197 10.24 -12.79 20.95
C TRP A 197 10.70 -13.50 22.22
N LYS A 198 9.77 -14.04 23.00
CA LYS A 198 10.14 -15.04 23.98
C LYS A 198 10.64 -16.20 23.13
N GLU A 199 11.94 -16.47 23.16
CA GLU A 199 12.39 -17.81 22.81
C GLU A 199 11.49 -18.75 23.60
N LYS A 200 10.84 -19.69 22.91
CA LYS A 200 10.33 -20.86 23.63
C LYS A 200 11.56 -21.38 24.35
N GLU A 201 11.63 -21.19 25.66
CA GLU A 201 12.46 -22.05 26.48
C GLU A 201 12.07 -23.46 26.04
N GLU A 202 13.01 -24.17 25.41
CA GLU A 202 12.93 -25.63 25.34
C GLU A 202 12.94 -26.10 26.79
N ASN A 203 11.76 -26.06 27.43
CA ASN A 203 11.44 -27.00 28.47
C ASN A 203 11.44 -28.36 27.77
N THR A 204 12.63 -28.93 27.76
CA THR A 204 12.83 -30.37 27.71
C THR A 204 11.85 -30.97 28.71
N GLU A 205 11.05 -31.90 28.20
CA GLU A 205 10.19 -32.84 28.92
C GLU A 205 10.75 -33.09 30.33
N ASP A 206 10.02 -32.78 31.40
CA ASP A 206 8.95 -33.63 31.88
C ASP A 206 7.82 -32.81 32.51
N ASN A 207 6.60 -33.02 32.02
CA ASN A 207 5.51 -33.59 32.83
C ASN A 207 4.18 -33.51 32.05
N GLU A 208 3.66 -34.70 31.77
CA GLU A 208 2.25 -35.07 31.70
C GLU A 208 1.27 -34.04 31.08
N LEU A 209 0.81 -34.36 29.87
CA LEU A 209 -0.44 -33.82 29.34
C LEU A 209 -1.59 -34.12 30.32
N PRO A 210 -2.26 -33.12 30.92
CA PRO A 210 -3.55 -33.37 31.53
C PRO A 210 -4.62 -33.30 30.43
N TYR A 211 -5.04 -34.49 30.02
CA TYR A 211 -6.25 -34.79 29.24
C TYR A 211 -7.44 -33.85 29.52
N ARG A 212 -8.16 -33.38 28.48
CA ARG A 212 -9.42 -33.93 27.94
C ARG A 212 -10.19 -32.90 27.11
#